data_AF-A0A9N8WL26-F1
#
_entry.id   AF-A0A9N8WL26-F1
#
_cell.length_a   1.000
_cell.length_b   1.000
_cell.length_c   1.000
_cell.angle_alpha   90.00
_cell.angle_beta   90.00
_cell.angle_gamma   90.00
#
_symmetry.space_group_name_H-M   'P 1'
#
loop_
_entity.id
_entity.type
_entity.pdbx_description
1 polymer ?
#
loop_
_entity_poly.entity_id
_entity_poly.type
_entity_poly.pdbx_seq_one_letter_code
_entity_poly.pdbx_strand_id
1 'polypeptide(L)'
;MSSSTETHQRTPEDTVLATNHDADSPNTRVVVIAIDQSNYSHFAFDWAVKNFLGKESDLVVLINVRPTPMIPGPYAIGSNYIGFNEIVMSLDDQQRQESHNLLQEFVSKLKAEKP
;
A
#
# COMPACT_ATOMS: atom_id res chain seq x y z
N MET A 1 -8.90 3.11 51.29
CA MET A 1 -8.41 2.15 50.26
C MET A 1 -8.02 2.97 49.05
N SER A 2 -6.72 3.19 48.86
CA SER A 2 -6.20 4.02 47.77
C SER A 2 -5.92 3.12 46.56
N SER A 3 -6.54 3.44 45.43
CA SER A 3 -6.31 2.75 44.16
C SER A 3 -5.32 3.57 43.33
N SER A 4 -4.14 3.01 43.10
CA SER A 4 -3.13 3.61 42.22
C SER A 4 -3.36 3.11 40.80
N THR A 5 -3.82 3.98 39.91
CA THR A 5 -3.81 3.75 38.46
C THR A 5 -2.40 4.00 37.93
N GLU A 6 -1.68 2.93 37.62
CA GLU A 6 -0.43 3.00 36.85
C GLU A 6 -0.76 3.17 35.36
N THR A 7 -0.41 4.33 34.81
CA THR A 7 -0.50 4.60 33.38
C THR A 7 0.68 3.95 32.69
N HIS A 8 0.46 2.83 32.00
CA HIS A 8 1.49 2.15 31.21
C HIS A 8 1.72 2.94 29.91
N GLN A 9 2.79 3.74 29.89
CA GLN A 9 3.21 4.51 28.73
C GLN A 9 3.86 3.56 27.71
N ARG A 10 3.10 3.13 26.69
CA ARG A 10 3.66 2.37 25.57
C ARG A 10 4.45 3.32 24.68
N THR A 11 5.77 3.21 24.72
CA THR A 11 6.64 3.71 23.65
C THR A 11 6.32 2.89 22.39
N PRO A 12 5.95 3.51 21.26
CA PRO A 12 5.85 2.79 20.00
C PRO A 12 7.28 2.44 19.59
N GLU A 13 7.69 1.20 19.83
CA GLU A 13 8.91 0.66 19.26
C GLU A 13 8.63 0.30 17.80
N ASP A 14 9.41 0.88 16.89
CA ASP A 14 9.35 0.54 15.48
C ASP A 14 9.58 -0.97 15.34
N THR A 15 8.56 -1.67 14.85
CA THR A 15 8.65 -3.11 14.61
C THR A 15 9.49 -3.31 13.36
N VAL A 16 10.77 -3.65 13.54
CA VAL A 16 11.61 -4.13 12.45
C VAL A 16 11.07 -5.49 12.03
N LEU A 17 10.33 -5.53 10.92
CA LEU A 17 10.02 -6.77 10.22
C LEU A 17 11.34 -7.31 9.67
N ALA A 18 12.02 -8.17 10.44
CA ALA A 18 13.16 -8.91 9.96
C ALA A 18 12.69 -9.83 8.83
N THR A 19 12.86 -9.37 7.60
CA THR A 19 12.71 -10.22 6.42
C THR A 19 13.83 -11.24 6.45
N ASN A 20 13.50 -12.52 6.27
CA ASN A 20 14.47 -13.56 5.93
C ASN A 20 15.16 -13.13 4.63
N HIS A 21 16.24 -12.36 4.75
CA HIS A 21 17.09 -12.03 3.63
C HIS A 21 17.81 -13.32 3.30
N ASP A 22 17.54 -13.90 2.13
CA ASP A 22 18.44 -14.92 1.58
C ASP A 22 19.83 -14.29 1.60
N ALA A 23 20.77 -14.92 2.31
CA ALA A 23 22.11 -14.36 2.54
C ALA A 23 22.88 -14.08 1.24
N ASP A 24 22.40 -14.63 0.11
CA ASP A 24 22.94 -14.48 -1.24
C ASP A 24 22.17 -13.47 -2.12
N SER A 25 21.19 -12.74 -1.58
CA SER A 25 20.50 -11.70 -2.34
C SER A 25 21.46 -10.52 -2.62
N PRO A 26 21.60 -10.06 -3.88
CA PRO A 26 22.41 -8.88 -4.19
C PRO A 26 21.77 -7.58 -3.66
N ASN A 27 20.52 -7.62 -3.19
CA ASN A 27 19.82 -6.46 -2.68
C ASN A 27 20.29 -6.15 -1.25
N THR A 28 20.57 -4.89 -0.95
CA THR A 28 21.01 -4.43 0.37
C THR A 28 19.87 -3.94 1.25
N ARG A 29 18.73 -3.59 0.65
CA ARG A 29 17.51 -3.17 1.36
C ARG A 29 16.26 -3.31 0.50
N VAL A 30 15.11 -3.31 1.16
CA VAL A 30 13.78 -3.22 0.53
C VAL A 30 13.24 -1.80 0.67
N VAL A 31 12.83 -1.20 -0.43
CA VAL A 31 12.19 0.12 -0.46
C VAL A 31 10.73 -0.03 -0.88
N VAL A 32 9.81 0.25 0.04
CA VAL A 32 8.37 0.24 -0.24
C VAL A 32 7.91 1.65 -0.59
N ILE A 33 7.27 1.82 -1.74
CA ILE A 33 6.69 3.10 -2.18
C ILE A 33 5.18 2.93 -2.33
N ALA A 34 4.43 3.66 -1.49
CA ALA A 34 2.99 3.77 -1.64
C ALA A 34 2.65 4.79 -2.72
N ILE A 35 1.80 4.39 -3.67
CA ILE A 35 1.37 5.22 -4.79
C ILE A 35 -0.16 5.29 -4.84
N ASP A 36 -0.68 6.41 -5.31
CA ASP A 36 -2.09 6.65 -5.65
C ASP A 36 -2.19 7.38 -7.00
N GLN A 37 -3.41 7.70 -7.44
CA GLN A 37 -3.66 8.40 -8.71
C GLN A 37 -3.32 9.89 -8.66
N SER A 38 -2.78 10.41 -7.55
CA SER A 38 -2.51 11.84 -7.40
C SER A 38 -1.21 12.25 -8.07
N ASN A 39 -1.16 13.48 -8.57
CA ASN A 39 0.07 14.09 -9.09
C ASN A 39 1.21 14.14 -8.05
N TYR A 40 0.87 14.09 -6.75
CA TYR A 40 1.85 14.06 -5.68
C TYR A 40 2.60 12.73 -5.65
N SER A 41 1.90 11.60 -5.83
CA SER A 41 2.55 10.28 -5.95
C SER A 41 3.46 10.20 -7.16
N HIS A 42 3.04 10.74 -8.31
CA HIS A 42 3.90 10.81 -9.50
C HIS A 42 5.18 11.61 -9.24
N PHE A 43 5.05 12.78 -8.62
CA PHE A 43 6.20 13.62 -8.29
C PHE A 43 7.13 12.95 -7.28
N ALA A 44 6.59 12.38 -6.20
CA ALA A 44 7.36 11.71 -5.16
C ALA A 44 8.10 10.49 -5.70
N PHE A 45 7.46 9.71 -6.57
CA PHE A 45 8.07 8.58 -7.25
C PHE A 45 9.24 9.02 -8.13
N ASP A 46 9.06 10.05 -8.97
CA ASP A 46 10.12 10.54 -9.86
C ASP A 46 11.31 11.08 -9.06
N TRP A 47 11.04 11.77 -7.96
CA TRP A 47 12.07 12.21 -7.06
C TRP A 47 12.81 11.04 -6.42
N ALA A 48 12.08 10.01 -5.95
CA ALA A 48 12.69 8.84 -5.31
C ALA A 48 13.58 8.07 -6.29
N VAL A 49 13.12 7.84 -7.51
CA VAL A 49 13.89 7.21 -8.59
C VAL A 49 15.20 7.96 -8.86
N LYS A 50 15.14 9.29 -8.92
CA LYS A 50 16.31 10.11 -9.24
C LYS A 50 17.30 10.28 -8.09
N ASN A 51 16.82 10.31 -6.83
CA ASN A 51 17.62 10.79 -5.71
C ASN A 51 17.76 9.80 -4.55
N PHE A 52 16.89 8.80 -4.46
CA PHE A 52 16.80 7.92 -3.28
C PHE A 52 17.10 6.46 -3.59
N LEU A 53 16.64 5.96 -4.74
CA LEU A 53 16.76 4.56 -5.12
C LEU A 53 18.17 4.21 -5.62
N GLY A 54 18.77 3.17 -5.03
CA GLY A 54 19.98 2.52 -5.52
C GLY A 54 19.64 1.51 -6.61
N LYS A 55 19.93 1.85 -7.87
CA LYS A 55 19.50 1.06 -9.05
C LYS A 55 19.93 -0.41 -9.05
N GLU A 56 21.07 -0.72 -8.43
CA GLU A 56 21.65 -2.06 -8.44
C GLU A 56 21.42 -2.85 -7.15
N SER A 57 21.02 -2.17 -6.07
CA SER A 57 21.03 -2.73 -4.71
C SER A 57 19.69 -2.64 -4.00
N ASP A 58 18.72 -1.87 -4.50
CA ASP A 58 17.42 -1.75 -3.87
C ASP A 58 16.39 -2.70 -4.49
N LEU A 59 15.71 -3.47 -3.64
CA LEU A 59 14.47 -4.15 -4.02
C LEU A 59 13.30 -3.17 -3.83
N VAL A 60 12.75 -2.68 -4.93
CA VAL A 60 11.63 -1.73 -4.91
C VAL A 60 10.28 -2.47 -4.93
N VAL A 61 9.43 -2.19 -3.95
CA VAL A 61 8.07 -2.72 -3.85
C VAL A 61 7.08 -1.56 -3.98
N LEU A 62 6.28 -1.59 -5.04
CA LEU A 62 5.21 -0.61 -5.25
C LEU A 62 3.90 -1.13 -4.68
N ILE A 63 3.23 -0.31 -3.88
CA ILE A 63 1.92 -0.65 -3.29
C ILE A 63 0.90 0.44 -3.60
N ASN A 64 -0.32 0.04 -3.93
CA ASN A 64 -1.46 0.94 -4.01
C ASN A 64 -2.55 0.45 -3.04
N VAL A 65 -3.02 1.35 -2.18
CA VAL A 65 -4.07 1.03 -1.21
C VAL A 65 -5.41 1.40 -1.82
N ARG A 66 -6.32 0.43 -1.91
CA ARG A 66 -7.68 0.64 -2.42
C ARG A 66 -8.63 0.94 -1.26
N PRO A 67 -9.54 1.93 -1.39
CA PRO A 67 -10.60 2.13 -0.40
C PRO A 67 -11.46 0.86 -0.29
N THR A 68 -11.71 0.39 0.92
CA THR A 68 -12.69 -0.69 1.11
C THR A 68 -14.10 -0.09 0.95
N PRO A 69 -14.95 -0.62 0.05
CA PRO A 69 -16.31 -0.12 -0.08
C PRO A 69 -17.05 -0.29 1.25
N MET A 70 -17.46 0.82 1.85
CA MET A 70 -18.25 0.82 3.08
C MET A 70 -19.71 0.57 2.75
N ILE A 71 -20.29 -0.48 3.31
CA ILE A 71 -21.73 -0.74 3.24
C ILE A 71 -22.40 0.11 4.34
N PRO A 72 -23.29 1.06 4.03
CA PRO A 72 -23.95 1.84 5.06
C PRO A 72 -24.85 0.93 5.91
N GLY A 73 -24.80 1.10 7.23
CA GLY A 73 -25.48 0.25 8.23
C GLY A 73 -26.94 -0.14 7.96
N PRO A 74 -27.84 0.75 7.48
CA PRO A 74 -29.23 0.36 7.21
C PRO A 74 -29.40 -0.59 6.01
N TYR A 75 -28.38 -0.74 5.14
CA TYR A 75 -28.39 -1.67 4.00
C TYR A 75 -27.72 -3.02 4.32
N ALA A 76 -27.04 -3.13 5.46
CA ALA A 76 -26.46 -4.40 5.94
C ALA A 76 -27.52 -5.34 6.56
N ILE A 77 -28.68 -4.80 6.95
CA ILE A 77 -29.78 -5.53 7.61
C ILE A 77 -31.05 -5.35 6.77
N GLY A 78 -31.13 -5.99 5.61
CA GLY A 78 -32.35 -5.93 4.81
C GLY A 78 -32.24 -6.66 3.49
N SER A 79 -32.84 -7.85 3.43
CA SER A 79 -32.93 -8.78 2.29
C SER A 79 -33.66 -8.25 1.04
N ASN A 80 -33.75 -6.92 0.83
CA ASN A 80 -34.61 -6.31 -0.20
C ASN A 80 -33.87 -5.51 -1.28
N TYR A 81 -32.54 -5.37 -1.24
CA TYR A 81 -31.80 -4.79 -2.37
C TYR A 81 -31.19 -5.90 -3.24
N ILE A 82 -32.03 -6.49 -4.09
CA ILE A 82 -31.58 -7.33 -5.20
C ILE A 82 -30.58 -6.49 -6.02
N GLY A 83 -29.31 -6.90 -6.07
CA GLY A 83 -28.25 -6.25 -6.84
C GLY A 83 -27.27 -5.37 -6.05
N PHE A 84 -27.47 -5.06 -4.76
CA PHE A 84 -26.48 -4.26 -4.02
C PHE A 84 -25.15 -4.97 -3.85
N ASN A 85 -25.17 -6.28 -3.55
CA ASN A 85 -23.95 -7.08 -3.48
C ASN A 85 -23.20 -7.11 -4.83
N GLU A 86 -23.94 -7.20 -5.93
CA GLU A 86 -23.37 -7.18 -7.28
C GLU A 86 -22.74 -5.81 -7.61
N ILE A 87 -23.37 -4.71 -7.19
CA ILE A 87 -22.81 -3.35 -7.31
C ILE A 87 -21.53 -3.23 -6.47
N VAL A 88 -21.52 -3.68 -5.21
CA VAL A 88 -20.33 -3.62 -4.36
C VAL A 88 -19.20 -4.46 -4.93
N MET A 89 -19.50 -5.67 -5.41
CA MET A 89 -18.50 -6.54 -6.06
C MET A 89 -17.93 -5.91 -7.33
N SER A 90 -18.79 -5.36 -8.20
CA SER A 90 -18.33 -4.70 -9.44
C SER A 90 -17.49 -3.46 -9.17
N LEU A 91 -17.81 -2.68 -8.13
CA LEU A 91 -16.97 -1.56 -7.69
C LEU A 91 -15.61 -2.02 -7.16
N ASP A 92 -15.56 -3.08 -6.34
CA ASP A 92 -14.30 -3.64 -5.86
C ASP A 92 -13.46 -4.18 -7.03
N ASP A 93 -14.07 -4.88 -7.98
CA ASP A 93 -13.39 -5.38 -9.18
C ASP A 93 -12.85 -4.24 -10.05
N GLN A 94 -13.62 -3.17 -10.24
CA GLN A 94 -13.16 -1.99 -10.96
C GLN A 94 -11.96 -1.35 -10.26
N GLN A 95 -12.04 -1.13 -8.94
CA GLN A 95 -10.93 -0.57 -8.16
C GLN A 95 -9.70 -1.47 -8.19
N ARG A 96 -9.89 -2.80 -8.21
CA ARG A 96 -8.79 -3.78 -8.34
C ARG A 96 -8.09 -3.62 -9.67
N GLN A 97 -8.85 -3.48 -10.75
CA GLN A 97 -8.30 -3.32 -12.08
C GLN A 97 -7.58 -1.96 -12.23
N GLU A 98 -8.16 -0.88 -11.72
CA GLU A 98 -7.55 0.45 -11.71
C GLU A 98 -6.22 0.46 -10.93
N SER A 99 -6.20 -0.17 -9.75
CA SER A 99 -4.99 -0.34 -8.94
C SER A 99 -3.91 -1.14 -9.67
N HIS A 100 -4.29 -2.24 -10.33
CA HIS A 100 -3.37 -3.04 -11.13
C HIS A 100 -2.78 -2.22 -12.29
N ASN A 101 -3.62 -1.48 -13.02
CA ASN A 101 -3.17 -0.65 -14.14
C ASN A 101 -2.21 0.44 -13.67
N LEU A 102 -2.52 1.10 -12.56
CA LEU A 102 -1.65 2.12 -11.96
C LEU A 102 -0.28 1.54 -11.58
N LEU A 103 -0.26 0.37 -10.94
CA LEU A 103 1.00 -0.30 -10.58
C LEU A 103 1.81 -0.66 -11.84
N GLN A 104 1.16 -1.16 -12.91
CA GLN A 104 1.83 -1.47 -14.17
C GLN A 104 2.43 -0.23 -14.85
N GLU A 105 1.75 0.91 -14.77
CA GLU A 105 2.26 2.19 -15.28
C GLU A 105 3.56 2.58 -14.57
N PHE A 106 3.56 2.60 -13.24
CA PHE A 106 4.75 2.96 -12.45
C PHE A 106 5.88 1.94 -12.60
N VAL A 107 5.56 0.64 -12.72
CA VAL A 107 6.56 -0.41 -13.05
C VAL A 107 7.18 -0.14 -14.42
N SER A 108 6.37 0.21 -15.42
CA SER A 108 6.87 0.51 -16.77
C SER A 108 7.79 1.73 -16.74
N LYS A 109 7.44 2.76 -15.96
CA LYS A 109 8.27 3.94 -15.74
C LYS A 109 9.59 3.59 -15.05
N LEU A 110 9.55 2.78 -13.98
CA LEU A 110 10.74 2.32 -13.25
C LEU A 110 11.69 1.55 -14.16
N LYS A 111 11.16 0.68 -15.03
CA LYS A 111 11.96 -0.13 -15.96
C LYS A 111 12.53 0.67 -17.13
N ALA A 112 11.91 1.79 -17.50
CA ALA A 112 12.39 2.66 -18.56
C ALA A 112 13.64 3.46 -18.14
N GLU A 113 13.83 3.64 -16.82
CA GLU A 113 15.06 4.20 -16.27
C GLU A 113 16.19 3.19 -16.46
N LYS A 114 17.06 3.48 -17.44
CA LYS A 114 18.25 2.67 -17.68
C LYS A 114 19.16 2.71 -16.44
N PRO A 115 19.87 1.62 -16.12
CA PRO A 115 20.96 1.66 -15.14
C PRO A 115 21.93 2.81 -15.45
#